data_AF-A0A2S9FP94-F1
#
_entry.id   AF-A0A2S9FP94-F1
#
_cell.length_a   1.000
_cell.length_b   1.000
_cell.length_c   1.000
_cell.angle_alpha   90.00
_cell.angle_beta   90.00
_cell.angle_gamma   90.00
#
_symmetry.space_group_name_H-M   'P 1'
#
loop_
_entity.id
_entity.type
_entity.pdbx_description
1 polymer ?
#
loop_
_entity_poly.entity_id
_entity_poly.type
_entity_poly.pdbx_seq_one_letter_code
_entity_poly.pdbx_strand_id
1 'polypeptide(L)'
;SLAMDDFGVEHASMTNLMHVPVDWLKIDRSFIAEVHHNDRVQRLVRSQIAVAACMQIDLIAEGVETQEQADWLREAGCVLQQGFLYSYPIEVADLAARVANWTTDCADHDSGG
;
A
#
# COMPACT_ATOMS: atom_id res chain seq x y z
N SER A 1 2.28 16.63 1.17
CA SER A 1 1.32 15.67 1.73
C SER A 1 1.74 15.31 3.15
N LEU A 2 0.78 14.97 4.01
CA LEU A 2 1.03 14.49 5.36
C LEU A 2 0.62 13.01 5.45
N ALA A 3 1.58 12.14 5.77
CA ALA A 3 1.37 10.69 5.94
C ALA A 3 1.10 10.35 7.40
N MET A 4 0.16 9.44 7.64
CA MET A 4 -0.02 8.79 8.94
C MET A 4 0.56 7.38 8.84
N ASP A 5 1.68 7.15 9.54
CA ASP A 5 2.26 5.81 9.70
C ASP A 5 1.46 5.00 10.74
N ASP A 6 1.30 3.72 10.45
CA ASP A 6 0.84 2.64 11.35
C ASP A 6 -0.56 2.77 11.96
N PHE A 7 -1.59 2.47 11.16
CA PHE A 7 -2.93 2.19 11.71
C PHE A 7 -2.96 0.77 12.32
N GLY A 8 -2.91 0.68 13.65
CA GLY A 8 -3.06 -0.59 14.38
C GLY A 8 -1.95 -0.93 15.39
N VAL A 9 -0.91 -0.10 15.52
CA VAL A 9 0.12 -0.23 16.58
C VAL A 9 0.20 1.07 17.38
N GLU A 10 -0.21 1.01 18.65
CA GLU A 10 -0.15 1.96 19.80
C GLU A 10 -0.17 3.50 19.64
N HIS A 11 -0.16 4.12 18.44
CA HIS A 11 -0.03 5.60 18.31
C HIS A 11 -1.00 6.29 17.33
N ALA A 12 -1.66 5.61 16.40
CA ALA A 12 -2.68 6.22 15.53
C ALA A 12 -4.12 5.92 16.00
N SER A 13 -4.85 6.94 16.46
CA SER A 13 -6.28 6.83 16.80
C SER A 13 -7.14 7.30 15.63
N MET A 14 -8.28 6.63 15.38
CA MET A 14 -9.31 7.08 14.42
C MET A 14 -9.71 8.54 14.64
N THR A 15 -9.67 9.00 15.89
CA THR A 15 -9.92 10.40 16.25
C THR A 15 -8.91 11.35 15.61
N ASN A 16 -7.63 10.99 15.51
CA ASN A 16 -6.61 11.83 14.89
C ASN A 16 -6.80 11.90 13.36
N LEU A 17 -7.20 10.78 12.75
CA LEU A 17 -7.47 10.68 11.31
C LEU A 17 -8.60 11.63 10.88
N MET A 18 -9.59 11.85 11.75
CA MET A 18 -10.72 12.75 11.49
C MET A 18 -10.39 14.25 11.62
N HIS A 19 -9.30 14.61 12.30
CA HIS A 19 -8.99 16.01 12.64
C HIS A 19 -7.80 16.59 11.85
N VAL A 20 -7.14 15.77 11.03
CA VAL A 20 -5.98 16.17 10.26
C VAL A 20 -6.26 15.92 8.77
N PRO A 21 -5.97 16.88 7.88
CA PRO A 21 -6.04 16.63 6.44
C PRO A 21 -4.89 15.69 6.07
N VAL A 22 -5.17 14.39 6.03
CA VAL A 22 -4.26 13.38 5.50
C VAL A 22 -4.65 13.06 4.07
N ASP A 23 -3.67 12.94 3.19
CA ASP A 23 -3.91 12.60 1.78
C ASP A 23 -3.96 11.07 1.57
N TRP A 24 -3.41 10.32 2.52
CA TRP A 24 -3.15 8.89 2.41
C TRP A 24 -3.07 8.19 3.77
N LEU A 25 -3.49 6.92 3.78
CA LEU A 25 -3.39 5.98 4.88
C LEU A 25 -2.46 4.82 4.48
N LYS A 26 -1.73 4.25 5.44
CA LYS A 26 -0.81 3.13 5.18
C LYS A 26 -1.24 1.90 5.98
N ILE A 27 -1.17 0.72 5.37
CA ILE A 27 -1.31 -0.58 6.05
C ILE A 27 0.08 -1.16 6.24
N ASP A 28 0.45 -1.39 7.51
CA ASP A 28 1.76 -1.94 7.88
C ASP A 28 1.99 -3.36 7.33
N ARG A 29 3.25 -3.66 7.05
CA ARG A 29 3.72 -4.95 6.52
C ARG A 29 3.32 -6.15 7.37
N SER A 30 3.13 -6.00 8.68
CA SER A 30 2.71 -7.12 9.54
C SER A 30 1.33 -7.67 9.17
N PHE A 31 0.42 -6.81 8.68
CA PHE A 31 -0.86 -7.27 8.15
C PHE A 31 -0.70 -7.91 6.77
N ILE A 32 0.14 -7.34 5.92
CA ILE A 32 0.36 -7.85 4.55
C ILE A 32 1.03 -9.22 4.55
N ALA A 33 1.97 -9.46 5.47
CA ALA A 33 2.63 -10.75 5.65
C ALA A 33 1.65 -11.89 5.95
N GLU A 34 0.54 -11.61 6.64
CA GLU A 34 -0.41 -12.62 7.13
C GLU A 34 -1.67 -12.75 6.27
N VAL A 35 -1.83 -11.90 5.23
CA VAL A 35 -3.11 -11.72 4.53
C VAL A 35 -3.63 -12.97 3.83
N HIS A 36 -2.76 -13.90 3.44
CA HIS A 36 -3.17 -15.13 2.74
C HIS A 36 -3.63 -16.26 3.63
N HIS A 37 -3.20 -16.27 4.89
CA HIS A 37 -3.37 -17.43 5.76
C HIS A 37 -4.22 -17.12 6.99
N ASN A 38 -4.68 -15.88 7.12
CA ASN A 38 -5.38 -15.41 8.29
C ASN A 38 -6.64 -14.61 7.94
N ASP A 39 -7.79 -15.27 7.98
CA ASP A 39 -9.11 -14.66 7.72
C ASP A 39 -9.41 -13.45 8.60
N ARG A 40 -8.87 -13.40 9.83
CA ARG A 40 -9.05 -12.25 10.72
C ARG A 40 -8.27 -11.05 10.20
N VAL A 41 -7.03 -11.25 9.79
CA VAL A 41 -6.19 -10.21 9.17
C VAL A 41 -6.85 -9.72 7.88
N GLN A 42 -7.33 -10.63 7.04
CA GLN A 42 -8.08 -10.30 5.83
C GLN A 42 -9.27 -9.36 6.08
N ARG A 43 -10.08 -9.63 7.12
CA ARG A 43 -11.20 -8.77 7.49
C ARG A 43 -10.73 -7.40 7.99
N LEU A 44 -9.64 -7.35 8.75
CA LEU A 44 -9.06 -6.09 9.23
C LEU A 44 -8.51 -5.25 8.08
N VAL A 45 -7.81 -5.84 7.12
CA VAL A 45 -7.33 -5.14 5.92
C VAL A 45 -8.50 -4.59 5.10
N ARG A 46 -9.55 -5.39 4.85
CA ARG A 46 -10.77 -4.90 4.16
C ARG A 46 -11.45 -3.76 4.90
N SER A 47 -11.47 -3.77 6.23
CA SER A 47 -12.02 -2.65 7.00
C SER A 47 -11.21 -1.37 6.85
N GLN A 48 -9.88 -1.46 6.77
CA GLN A 48 -9.01 -0.29 6.53
C GLN A 48 -9.22 0.27 5.13
N ILE A 49 -9.37 -0.59 4.12
CA ILE A 49 -9.74 -0.18 2.75
C ILE A 49 -11.07 0.57 2.74
N ALA A 50 -12.09 0.03 3.43
CA ALA A 50 -13.39 0.69 3.53
C ALA A 50 -13.32 2.06 4.24
N VAL A 51 -12.51 2.17 5.29
CA VAL A 51 -12.30 3.45 6.00
C VAL A 51 -11.65 4.48 5.07
N ALA A 52 -10.57 4.12 4.36
CA ALA A 52 -9.91 5.03 3.42
C ALA A 52 -10.87 5.50 2.32
N ALA A 53 -11.68 4.58 1.76
CA ALA A 53 -12.70 4.92 0.77
C ALA A 53 -13.76 5.88 1.33
N CYS A 54 -14.25 5.67 2.54
CA CYS A 54 -15.21 6.56 3.20
C CYS A 54 -14.64 7.96 3.45
N MET A 55 -13.33 8.04 3.73
CA MET A 55 -12.63 9.30 3.96
C MET A 55 -12.16 9.97 2.67
N GLN A 56 -12.30 9.30 1.52
CA GLN A 56 -11.86 9.77 0.21
C GLN A 56 -10.35 10.06 0.18
N ILE A 57 -9.56 9.20 0.83
CA ILE A 57 -8.09 9.26 0.86
C ILE A 57 -7.51 7.99 0.23
N ASP A 58 -6.27 8.09 -0.25
CA ASP A 58 -5.58 6.95 -0.81
C ASP A 58 -5.12 5.98 0.29
N LEU A 59 -4.99 4.69 -0.04
CA LEU A 59 -4.47 3.66 0.86
C LEU A 59 -3.27 2.97 0.22
N ILE A 60 -2.15 2.91 0.94
CA ILE A 60 -0.92 2.23 0.51
C ILE A 60 -0.70 0.99 1.38
N ALA A 61 -0.60 -0.18 0.77
CA ALA A 61 -0.14 -1.39 1.45
C ALA A 61 1.39 -1.48 1.44
N GLU A 62 2.01 -1.64 2.61
CA GLU A 62 3.47 -1.77 2.75
C GLU A 62 3.91 -3.22 2.92
N GLY A 63 5.14 -3.50 2.49
CA GLY A 63 5.73 -4.84 2.62
C GLY A 63 5.11 -5.88 1.70
N VAL A 64 4.67 -5.48 0.50
CA VAL A 64 4.25 -6.43 -0.55
C VAL A 64 5.49 -7.11 -1.14
N GLU A 65 5.64 -8.40 -0.88
CA GLU A 65 6.81 -9.20 -1.26
C GLU A 65 6.48 -10.24 -2.34
N THR A 66 5.22 -10.65 -2.48
CA THR A 66 4.80 -11.69 -3.45
C THR A 66 3.69 -11.23 -4.38
N GLN A 67 3.64 -11.80 -5.58
CA GLN A 67 2.57 -11.54 -6.55
C GLN A 67 1.19 -11.90 -5.97
N GLU A 68 1.12 -12.99 -5.19
CA GLU A 68 -0.12 -13.41 -4.53
C GLU A 68 -0.65 -12.30 -3.60
N GLN A 69 0.23 -11.65 -2.82
CA GLN A 69 -0.16 -10.54 -1.93
C GLN A 69 -0.67 -9.35 -2.75
N ALA A 70 0.02 -9.03 -3.85
CA ALA A 70 -0.37 -7.93 -4.73
C ALA A 70 -1.74 -8.16 -5.38
N ASP A 71 -2.01 -9.37 -5.83
CA ASP A 71 -3.26 -9.74 -6.49
C ASP A 71 -4.43 -9.70 -5.51
N TRP A 72 -4.26 -10.31 -4.33
CA TRP A 72 -5.28 -10.23 -3.28
C TRP A 72 -5.58 -8.79 -2.86
N LEU A 73 -4.55 -7.95 -2.73
CA LEU A 73 -4.72 -6.54 -2.39
C LEU A 73 -5.48 -5.79 -3.48
N ARG A 74 -5.16 -6.05 -4.75
CA ARG A 74 -5.85 -5.46 -5.90
C ARG A 74 -7.33 -5.89 -5.93
N GLU A 75 -7.61 -7.16 -5.72
CA GLU A 75 -8.97 -7.70 -5.62
C GLU A 75 -9.75 -7.12 -4.44
N ALA A 76 -9.07 -6.87 -3.31
CA ALA A 76 -9.67 -6.24 -2.14
C ALA A 76 -9.91 -4.72 -2.31
N GLY A 77 -9.40 -4.11 -3.38
CA GLY A 77 -9.55 -2.68 -3.69
C GLY A 77 -8.38 -1.79 -3.26
N CYS A 78 -7.24 -2.37 -2.87
CA CYS A 78 -6.01 -1.64 -2.55
C CYS A 78 -5.07 -1.60 -3.76
N VAL A 79 -5.05 -0.46 -4.45
CA VAL A 79 -4.29 -0.27 -5.71
C VAL A 79 -2.85 0.17 -5.46
N LEU A 80 -2.61 1.03 -4.47
CA LEU A 80 -1.26 1.51 -4.17
C LEU A 80 -0.55 0.52 -3.25
N GLN A 81 0.63 0.09 -3.67
CA GLN A 81 1.36 -0.97 -3.02
C GLN A 81 2.86 -0.65 -3.03
N GLN A 82 3.54 -0.95 -1.94
CA GLN A 82 4.97 -0.78 -1.77
C GLN A 82 5.58 -2.04 -1.18
N GLY A 83 6.70 -2.48 -1.73
CA GLY A 83 7.47 -3.58 -1.15
C GLY A 83 8.49 -4.17 -2.11
N PHE A 84 9.18 -5.21 -1.65
CA PHE A 84 10.28 -5.84 -2.39
C PHE A 84 9.86 -6.47 -3.71
N LEU A 85 8.56 -6.77 -3.88
CA LEU A 85 8.02 -7.19 -5.17
C LEU A 85 8.30 -6.14 -6.28
N TYR A 86 8.22 -4.85 -5.93
CA TYR A 86 8.35 -3.74 -6.88
C TYR A 86 9.78 -3.20 -6.95
N SER A 87 10.40 -2.99 -5.78
CA SER A 87 11.80 -2.61 -5.70
C SER A 87 12.35 -2.92 -4.31
N TYR A 88 13.55 -3.49 -4.28
CA TYR A 88 14.37 -3.48 -3.08
C TYR A 88 14.87 -2.06 -2.77
N PRO A 89 15.27 -1.76 -1.52
CA PRO A 89 15.99 -0.55 -1.19
C PRO A 89 17.26 -0.48 -2.05
N ILE A 90 17.44 0.66 -2.73
CA ILE A 90 18.59 0.92 -3.59
C ILE A 90 19.44 2.03 -2.99
N GLU A 91 20.72 2.06 -3.33
CA GLU A 91 21.56 3.19 -2.99
C GLU A 91 21.09 4.45 -3.74
N VAL A 92 21.29 5.62 -3.12
CA VAL A 92 20.88 6.90 -3.70
C VAL A 92 21.53 7.13 -5.07
N ALA A 93 22.77 6.65 -5.27
CA ALA A 93 23.48 6.73 -6.54
C ALA A 93 22.75 6.02 -7.70
N ASP A 94 21.99 4.96 -7.38
CA ASP A 94 21.28 4.13 -8.36
C ASP A 94 19.85 4.62 -8.63
N LEU A 95 19.34 5.58 -7.84
CA LEU A 95 17.96 6.06 -7.91
C LEU A 95 17.61 6.63 -9.29
N ALA A 96 18.49 7.47 -9.85
CA ALA A 96 18.24 8.11 -11.15
C ALA A 96 18.12 7.09 -12.29
N ALA A 97 18.99 6.06 -12.30
CA ALA A 97 18.94 5.00 -13.28
C ALA A 97 17.67 4.14 -13.13
N ARG A 98 17.26 3.85 -11.88
CA ARG A 98 16.04 3.08 -11.61
C ARG A 98 14.78 3.83 -12.07
N VAL A 99 14.67 5.13 -11.77
CA VAL A 99 13.52 5.96 -12.16
C VAL A 99 13.43 6.09 -13.68
N ALA A 100 14.55 6.25 -14.39
CA ALA A 100 14.58 6.34 -15.85
C ALA A 100 14.11 5.04 -16.53
N ASN A 101 14.39 3.88 -15.93
CA ASN A 101 13.93 2.60 -16.47
C ASN A 101 12.45 2.32 -16.16
N TRP A 102 11.91 2.89 -15.07
CA TRP A 102 10.50 2.78 -14.68
C TRP A 102 9.52 3.36 -15.72
N THR A 103 9.90 4.45 -16.41
CA THR A 103 9.06 5.06 -17.46
C THR A 103 8.90 4.21 -18.71
N THR A 104 9.73 3.18 -18.89
CA THR A 104 9.69 2.32 -20.09
C THR A 104 8.75 1.13 -19.88
N ASP A 105 8.74 0.53 -18.67
CA ASP A 105 7.92 -0.65 -18.38
C ASP A 105 6.42 -0.34 -18.20
N CYS A 106 6.05 0.88 -17.78
CA CYS A 106 4.63 1.27 -17.67
C CYS A 106 3.93 1.45 -19.03
N ALA A 107 4.69 1.71 -20.11
CA ALA A 107 4.11 1.91 -21.44
C ALA A 107 3.60 0.59 -22.07
N ASP A 108 4.05 -0.56 -21.57
CA ASP A 108 3.73 -1.87 -22.13
C ASP A 108 2.50 -2.54 -21.50
N HIS A 109 1.91 -1.96 -20.45
CA HIS A 109 0.71 -2.51 -19.77
C HIS A 109 -0.63 -1.90 -20.20
N ASP A 110 -0.61 -0.80 -20.97
CA ASP A 110 -1.83 -0.10 -21.47
C ASP A 110 -2.21 -0.48 -22.91
N SER A 111 -1.55 -1.49 -23.51
CA SER A 111 -1.85 -1.98 -24.87
C SER A 111 -2.75 -3.23 -24.93
N GLY A 112 -3.52 -3.52 -23.89
CA GLY A 112 -4.57 -4.55 -23.89
C GLY A 112 -5.96 -3.93 -23.98
N GLY A 113 -6.48 -3.78 -25.21
CA GLY A 113 -7.88 -3.43 -25.48
C GLY A 113 -8.87 -4.57 -25.26
#